data_AF-A0A838H9N5-F1
#
_entry.id   AF-A0A838H9N5-F1
#
_cell.length_a   1.000
_cell.length_b   1.000
_cell.length_c   1.000
_cell.angle_alpha   90.00
_cell.angle_beta   90.00
_cell.angle_gamma   90.00
#
_symmetry.space_group_name_H-M   'P 1'
#
loop_
_entity.id
_entity.type
_entity.pdbx_description
1 polymer ?
#
loop_
_entity_poly.entity_id
_entity_poly.type
_entity_poly.pdbx_seq_one_letter_code
_entity_poly.pdbx_strand_id
1 'polypeptide(L)'
;AGPEPGTDSLEVLYQAFTAGDSALLAADSTLAYRQGALDEITDRASDAYRAAFAAFDSAQQGRERVAAQRDSAEGRYAPAREAYNKARATWENSAWDSFADVQKRLYGEIQAPQDSLGQELGFKHRTRDDGTFKVWLMPGKWWVAGRVAVPGSVHKQYRWNVPFTVADEPVTVELTPENAKVLNTY
;
A
#
# COMPACT_ATOMS: atom_id res chain seq x y z
N ALA A 1 -8.74 -10.45 -20.81
CA ALA A 1 -7.49 -9.68 -20.67
C ALA A 1 -6.27 -10.62 -20.68
N GLY A 2 -5.08 -10.12 -21.06
CA GLY A 2 -3.80 -10.84 -20.93
C GLY A 2 -3.34 -11.00 -19.47
N PRO A 3 -2.09 -11.44 -19.20
CA PRO A 3 -1.58 -11.55 -17.83
C PRO A 3 -1.49 -10.18 -17.14
N GLU A 4 -1.65 -10.18 -15.80
CA GLU A 4 -1.45 -8.99 -14.97
C GLU A 4 -0.02 -8.43 -15.15
N PRO A 5 0.17 -7.10 -15.15
CA PRO A 5 1.52 -6.52 -15.23
C PRO A 5 2.41 -7.02 -14.09
N GLY A 6 3.64 -7.45 -14.41
CA GLY A 6 4.59 -7.94 -13.41
C GLY A 6 5.14 -6.85 -12.48
N THR A 7 5.55 -7.23 -11.27
CA THR A 7 6.05 -6.33 -10.20
C THR A 7 7.55 -6.40 -9.97
N ASP A 8 8.27 -7.35 -10.57
CA ASP A 8 9.67 -7.67 -10.24
C ASP A 8 10.61 -6.46 -10.32
N SER A 9 10.47 -5.62 -11.35
CA SER A 9 11.28 -4.40 -11.51
C SER A 9 10.90 -3.31 -10.51
N LEU A 10 9.64 -3.25 -10.10
CA LEU A 10 9.12 -2.28 -9.13
C LEU A 10 9.56 -2.65 -7.71
N GLU A 11 9.62 -3.94 -7.40
CA GLU A 11 10.10 -4.47 -6.13
C GLU A 11 11.56 -4.14 -5.87
N VAL A 12 12.43 -4.34 -6.86
CA VAL A 12 13.86 -4.00 -6.75
C VAL A 12 14.05 -2.50 -6.52
N LEU A 13 13.30 -1.66 -7.25
CA LEU A 13 13.36 -0.21 -7.10
C LEU A 13 12.85 0.26 -5.74
N TYR A 14 11.77 -0.36 -5.24
CA TYR A 14 11.24 -0.08 -3.92
C TYR A 14 12.20 -0.47 -2.80
N GLN A 15 12.86 -1.63 -2.90
CA GLN A 15 13.88 -2.06 -1.94
C GLN A 15 15.07 -1.10 -1.91
N ALA A 16 15.54 -0.64 -3.07
CA ALA A 16 16.63 0.34 -3.14
C ALA A 16 16.23 1.68 -2.51
N PHE A 17 15.00 2.14 -2.73
CA PHE A 17 14.47 3.36 -2.15
C PHE A 17 14.37 3.28 -0.62
N THR A 18 13.76 2.22 -0.09
CA THR A 18 13.60 2.03 1.37
C THR A 18 14.92 1.79 2.10
N ALA A 19 15.89 1.15 1.45
CA ALA A 19 17.25 1.06 1.96
C ALA A 19 17.92 2.44 2.05
N GLY A 20 17.71 3.30 1.05
CA GLY A 20 18.18 4.69 1.05
C GLY A 20 17.59 5.51 2.19
N ASP A 21 16.27 5.44 2.42
CA ASP A 21 15.61 6.12 3.53
C ASP A 21 16.15 5.65 4.90
N SER A 22 16.34 4.34 5.07
CA SER A 22 16.90 3.78 6.30
C SER A 22 18.33 4.25 6.55
N ALA A 23 19.15 4.31 5.49
CA ALA A 23 20.51 4.80 5.56
C ALA A 23 20.56 6.31 5.87
N LEU A 24 19.64 7.11 5.32
CA LEU A 24 19.57 8.54 5.58
C LEU A 24 19.22 8.83 7.05
N LEU A 25 18.26 8.08 7.62
CA LEU A 25 17.92 8.16 9.04
C LEU A 25 19.13 7.85 9.94
N ALA A 26 19.91 6.82 9.60
CA ALA A 26 21.12 6.48 10.33
C ALA A 26 22.21 7.57 10.20
N ALA A 27 22.34 8.17 9.02
CA ALA A 27 23.29 9.26 8.77
C ALA A 27 22.91 10.53 9.55
N ASP A 28 21.63 10.89 9.59
CA ASP A 28 21.11 12.03 10.36
C ASP A 28 21.34 11.82 11.86
N SER A 29 21.11 10.60 12.38
CA SER A 29 21.41 10.26 13.77
C SER A 29 22.91 10.38 14.09
N THR A 30 23.78 9.92 13.19
CA THR A 30 25.23 10.05 13.33
C THR A 30 25.65 11.52 13.35
N LEU A 31 25.10 12.33 12.43
CA LEU A 31 25.40 13.76 12.35
C LEU A 31 24.97 14.48 13.64
N ALA A 32 23.79 14.18 14.17
CA ALA A 32 23.30 14.75 15.42
C ALA A 32 24.21 14.41 16.62
N TYR A 33 24.66 13.15 16.72
CA TYR A 33 25.63 12.76 17.75
C TYR A 33 26.95 13.52 17.64
N ARG A 34 27.49 13.67 16.41
CA ARG A 34 28.73 14.40 16.16
C ARG A 34 28.60 15.89 16.46
N GLN A 35 27.45 16.49 16.14
CA GLN A 35 27.14 17.87 16.51
C GLN A 35 27.15 18.05 18.02
N GLY A 36 26.48 17.17 18.77
CA GLY A 36 26.48 17.24 20.24
C GLY A 36 27.89 17.15 20.83
N ALA A 37 28.73 16.24 20.34
CA ALA A 37 30.12 16.14 20.76
C ALA A 37 30.95 17.40 20.44
N LEU A 38 30.64 18.09 19.33
CA LEU A 38 31.28 19.35 18.97
C LEU A 38 30.84 20.49 19.91
N ASP A 39 29.56 20.52 20.29
CA ASP A 39 28.97 21.54 21.15
C ASP A 39 29.46 21.47 22.60
N GLU A 40 29.88 20.29 23.07
CA GLU A 40 30.48 20.09 24.39
C GLU A 40 31.90 20.68 24.51
N ILE A 41 32.57 20.97 23.40
CA ILE A 41 33.94 21.50 23.38
C ILE A 41 33.90 23.04 23.34
N THR A 42 34.20 23.67 24.47
CA THR A 42 34.15 25.13 24.61
C THR A 42 35.35 25.84 23.97
N ASP A 43 36.54 25.24 24.02
CA ASP A 43 37.74 25.78 23.38
C ASP A 43 37.85 25.35 21.92
N ARG A 44 37.50 26.27 21.02
CA ARG A 44 37.55 26.07 19.56
C ARG A 44 38.97 26.05 18.99
N ALA A 45 39.99 26.49 19.74
CA ALA A 45 41.38 26.42 19.31
C ALA A 45 42.03 25.07 19.63
N SER A 46 41.40 24.27 20.50
CA SER A 46 41.92 22.97 20.94
C SER A 46 41.99 21.95 19.81
N ASP A 47 42.96 21.03 19.91
CA ASP A 47 43.07 19.90 18.97
C ASP A 47 41.85 18.95 19.08
N ALA A 48 41.22 18.88 20.25
CA ALA A 48 39.98 18.15 20.46
C ALA A 48 38.84 18.71 19.58
N TYR A 49 38.68 20.04 19.52
CA TYR A 49 37.69 20.68 18.66
C TYR A 49 37.97 20.40 17.18
N ARG A 50 39.23 20.54 16.74
CA ARG A 50 39.61 20.29 15.33
C ARG A 50 39.31 18.85 14.92
N ALA A 51 39.62 17.87 15.78
CA ALA A 51 39.33 16.47 15.52
C ALA A 51 37.82 16.19 15.48
N ALA A 52 37.05 16.75 16.41
CA ALA A 52 35.59 16.62 16.43
C ALA A 52 34.94 17.26 15.20
N PHE A 53 35.41 18.44 14.79
CA PHE A 53 34.93 19.12 13.59
C PHE A 53 35.22 18.33 12.32
N ALA A 54 36.42 17.78 12.17
CA ALA A 54 36.75 16.92 11.02
C ALA A 54 35.85 15.67 10.95
N ALA A 55 35.52 15.08 12.10
CA ALA A 55 34.59 13.95 12.16
C ALA A 55 33.15 14.37 11.82
N PHE A 56 32.72 15.56 12.24
CA PHE A 56 31.42 16.13 11.87
C PHE A 56 31.33 16.41 10.37
N ASP A 57 32.33 17.10 9.79
CA ASP A 57 32.37 17.41 8.36
C ASP A 57 32.38 16.13 7.50
N SER A 58 33.16 15.13 7.90
CA SER A 58 33.13 13.82 7.23
C SER A 58 31.77 13.13 7.34
N ALA A 59 31.06 13.26 8.46
CA ALA A 59 29.71 12.72 8.62
C ALA A 59 28.69 13.47 7.75
N GLN A 60 28.82 14.79 7.63
CA GLN A 60 27.98 15.62 6.78
C GLN A 60 28.13 15.25 5.30
N GLN A 61 29.36 15.13 4.81
CA GLN A 61 29.62 14.65 3.44
C GLN A 61 29.08 13.23 3.20
N GLY A 62 29.20 12.34 4.20
CA GLY A 62 28.61 11.00 4.14
C GLY A 62 27.09 11.05 3.99
N ARG A 63 26.43 11.89 4.79
CA ARG A 63 24.98 12.11 4.75
C ARG A 63 24.52 12.68 3.41
N GLU A 64 25.25 13.62 2.83
CA GLU A 64 24.97 14.16 1.48
C GLU A 64 25.03 13.09 0.39
N ARG A 65 26.02 12.19 0.43
CA ARG A 65 26.13 11.08 -0.52
C ARG A 65 24.95 10.11 -0.40
N VAL A 66 24.55 9.79 0.82
CA VAL A 66 23.39 8.91 1.07
C VAL A 66 22.10 9.58 0.58
N ALA A 67 21.91 10.87 0.84
CA ALA A 67 20.77 11.63 0.33
C ALA A 67 20.71 11.58 -1.21
N ALA A 68 21.82 11.82 -1.90
CA ALA A 68 21.87 11.74 -3.36
C ALA A 68 21.54 10.34 -3.90
N GLN A 69 21.98 9.27 -3.21
CA GLN A 69 21.64 7.89 -3.57
C GLN A 69 20.14 7.60 -3.39
N ARG A 70 19.57 8.05 -2.27
CA ARG A 70 18.13 7.92 -1.98
C ARG A 70 17.30 8.67 -3.02
N ASP A 71 17.67 9.89 -3.37
CA ASP A 71 16.96 10.69 -4.38
C ASP A 71 17.07 10.07 -5.78
N SER A 72 18.22 9.49 -6.13
CA SER A 72 18.38 8.73 -7.36
C SER A 72 17.52 7.45 -7.39
N ALA A 73 17.35 6.78 -6.25
CA ALA A 73 16.44 5.63 -6.13
C ALA A 73 14.98 6.06 -6.25
N GLU A 74 14.58 7.16 -5.59
CA GLU A 74 13.23 7.72 -5.69
C GLU A 74 12.90 8.13 -7.12
N GLY A 75 13.82 8.83 -7.80
CA GLY A 75 13.66 9.28 -9.18
C GLY A 75 13.46 8.15 -10.19
N ARG A 76 13.88 6.92 -9.86
CA ARG A 76 13.60 5.71 -10.65
C ARG A 76 12.33 5.00 -10.19
N TYR A 77 12.09 4.94 -8.88
CA TYR A 77 10.94 4.26 -8.29
C TYR A 77 9.62 4.97 -8.59
N ALA A 78 9.53 6.28 -8.37
CA ALA A 78 8.30 7.04 -8.55
C ALA A 78 7.68 6.91 -9.97
N PRO A 79 8.43 7.11 -11.07
CA PRO A 79 7.87 6.93 -12.41
C PRO A 79 7.54 5.47 -12.74
N ALA A 80 8.35 4.51 -12.27
CA ALA A 80 8.06 3.08 -12.46
C ALA A 80 6.74 2.68 -11.77
N ARG A 81 6.51 3.21 -10.56
CA ARG A 81 5.28 3.02 -9.79
C ARG A 81 4.07 3.61 -10.52
N GLU A 82 4.20 4.82 -11.04
CA GLU A 82 3.11 5.46 -11.81
C GLU A 82 2.78 4.65 -13.08
N ALA A 83 3.81 4.22 -13.82
CA ALA A 83 3.64 3.41 -15.01
C ALA A 83 2.95 2.06 -14.70
N TYR A 84 3.37 1.39 -13.62
CA TYR A 84 2.74 0.17 -13.15
C TYR A 84 1.26 0.38 -12.80
N ASN A 85 0.94 1.43 -12.02
CA ASN A 85 -0.42 1.74 -11.62
C ASN A 85 -1.33 2.02 -12.81
N LYS A 86 -0.81 2.72 -13.82
CA LYS A 86 -1.54 2.95 -15.08
C LYS A 86 -1.79 1.63 -15.82
N ALA A 87 -0.76 0.81 -16.00
CA ALA A 87 -0.88 -0.48 -16.69
C ALA A 87 -1.86 -1.42 -15.97
N ARG A 88 -1.80 -1.44 -14.64
CA ARG A 88 -2.71 -2.20 -13.78
C ARG A 88 -4.15 -1.71 -13.93
N ALA A 89 -4.41 -0.41 -13.87
CA ALA A 89 -5.75 0.14 -14.05
C ALA A 89 -6.32 -0.20 -15.44
N THR A 90 -5.50 -0.11 -16.50
CA THR A 90 -5.91 -0.53 -17.85
C THR A 90 -6.22 -2.02 -17.92
N TRP A 91 -5.38 -2.86 -17.31
CA TRP A 91 -5.61 -4.30 -17.24
C TRP A 91 -6.88 -4.64 -16.44
N GLU A 92 -7.10 -4.01 -15.27
CA GLU A 92 -8.28 -4.21 -14.43
C GLU A 92 -9.55 -3.85 -15.22
N ASN A 93 -9.56 -2.72 -15.93
CA ASN A 93 -10.69 -2.31 -16.77
C ASN A 93 -10.94 -3.31 -17.92
N SER A 94 -9.90 -3.72 -18.66
CA SER A 94 -10.03 -4.69 -19.75
C SER A 94 -10.46 -6.08 -19.26
N ALA A 95 -10.00 -6.49 -18.08
CA ALA A 95 -10.45 -7.71 -17.44
C ALA A 95 -11.94 -7.59 -17.10
N TRP A 96 -12.38 -6.46 -16.55
CA TRP A 96 -13.78 -6.20 -16.25
C TRP A 96 -14.67 -6.22 -17.49
N ASP A 97 -14.24 -5.58 -18.57
CA ASP A 97 -14.97 -5.58 -19.85
C ASP A 97 -15.13 -6.99 -20.42
N SER A 98 -14.14 -7.88 -20.21
CA SER A 98 -14.27 -9.29 -20.61
C SER A 98 -15.31 -10.08 -19.81
N PHE A 99 -15.82 -9.53 -18.71
CA PHE A 99 -16.97 -10.06 -17.96
C PHE A 99 -18.28 -9.31 -18.25
N ALA A 100 -18.31 -8.32 -19.16
CA ALA A 100 -19.49 -7.49 -19.39
C ALA A 100 -20.74 -8.29 -19.83
N ASP A 101 -20.57 -9.37 -20.59
CA ASP A 101 -21.68 -10.23 -21.01
C ASP A 101 -22.20 -11.10 -19.86
N VAL A 102 -21.29 -11.60 -19.01
CA VAL A 102 -21.64 -12.30 -17.76
C VAL A 102 -22.34 -11.34 -16.81
N GLN A 103 -21.88 -10.09 -16.75
CA GLN A 103 -22.49 -9.02 -15.98
C GLN A 103 -23.89 -8.69 -16.49
N LYS A 104 -24.10 -8.48 -17.79
CA LYS A 104 -25.44 -8.24 -18.35
C LYS A 104 -26.41 -9.38 -18.06
N ARG A 105 -25.95 -10.63 -18.14
CA ARG A 105 -26.78 -11.80 -17.80
C ARG A 105 -27.10 -11.87 -16.31
N LEU A 106 -26.09 -11.74 -15.45
CA LEU A 106 -26.26 -11.76 -13.99
C LEU A 106 -27.07 -10.58 -13.50
N TYR A 107 -26.84 -9.36 -14.01
CA TYR A 107 -27.66 -8.19 -13.68
C TYR A 107 -29.10 -8.38 -14.16
N GLY A 108 -29.35 -8.91 -15.36
CA GLY A 108 -30.71 -9.23 -15.80
C GLY A 108 -31.43 -10.22 -14.87
N GLU A 109 -30.72 -11.25 -14.40
CA GLU A 109 -31.24 -12.26 -13.47
C GLU A 109 -31.37 -11.74 -12.02
N ILE A 110 -30.54 -10.80 -11.58
CA ILE A 110 -30.51 -10.25 -10.22
C ILE A 110 -31.36 -8.98 -10.05
N GLN A 111 -31.55 -8.19 -11.11
CA GLN A 111 -32.24 -6.89 -11.08
C GLN A 111 -33.77 -7.04 -11.20
N ALA A 112 -34.26 -8.06 -11.91
CA ALA A 112 -35.70 -8.37 -11.95
C ALA A 112 -36.30 -8.64 -10.54
N PRO A 113 -35.59 -9.32 -9.62
CA PRO A 113 -35.95 -9.37 -8.20
C PRO A 113 -35.84 -8.05 -7.43
N GLN A 114 -34.86 -7.17 -7.73
CA GLN A 114 -34.67 -5.90 -7.02
C GLN A 114 -35.88 -4.98 -7.16
N ASP A 115 -36.36 -4.82 -8.39
CA ASP A 115 -37.52 -3.97 -8.70
C ASP A 115 -38.79 -4.50 -8.03
N SER A 116 -38.90 -5.83 -7.87
CA SER A 116 -40.04 -6.46 -7.17
C SER A 116 -39.99 -6.34 -5.64
N LEU A 117 -38.78 -6.20 -5.06
CA LEU A 117 -38.57 -6.12 -3.61
C LEU A 117 -38.45 -4.68 -3.10
N GLY A 118 -38.29 -3.69 -4.00
CA GLY A 118 -38.14 -2.28 -3.64
C GLY A 118 -36.88 -1.96 -2.83
N GLN A 119 -35.83 -2.77 -2.97
CA GLN A 119 -34.57 -2.64 -2.21
C GLN A 119 -33.35 -2.69 -3.14
N GLU A 120 -32.41 -1.75 -2.96
CA GLU A 120 -31.10 -1.78 -3.63
C GLU A 120 -30.25 -2.93 -3.07
N LEU A 121 -30.00 -3.98 -3.86
CA LEU A 121 -28.87 -4.88 -3.57
C LEU A 121 -27.59 -4.12 -3.94
N GLY A 122 -27.01 -3.44 -2.96
CA GLY A 122 -25.76 -2.71 -3.15
C GLY A 122 -24.58 -3.67 -3.30
N PHE A 123 -24.00 -3.73 -4.49
CA PHE A 123 -22.76 -4.48 -4.73
C PHE A 123 -21.52 -3.80 -4.13
N LYS A 124 -21.68 -2.59 -3.57
CA LYS A 124 -20.61 -1.78 -2.98
C LYS A 124 -21.15 -1.00 -1.78
N HIS A 125 -20.68 -1.35 -0.59
CA HIS A 125 -21.04 -0.65 0.65
C HIS A 125 -19.79 -0.13 1.36
N ARG A 126 -19.92 1.05 1.98
CA ARG A 126 -18.93 1.53 2.95
C ARG A 126 -19.28 0.92 4.30
N THR A 127 -18.30 0.39 5.01
CA THR A 127 -18.46 -0.05 6.39
C THR A 127 -18.80 1.15 7.29
N ARG A 128 -19.59 0.92 8.32
CA ARG A 128 -19.84 1.89 9.39
C ARG A 128 -18.56 2.11 10.20
N ASP A 129 -18.62 3.06 11.14
CA ASP A 129 -17.50 3.42 12.00
C ASP A 129 -17.05 2.26 12.91
N ASP A 130 -17.92 1.28 13.15
CA ASP A 130 -17.63 0.03 13.87
C ASP A 130 -17.03 -1.08 12.97
N GLY A 131 -16.76 -0.77 11.69
CA GLY A 131 -16.23 -1.73 10.72
C GLY A 131 -17.27 -2.70 10.13
N THR A 132 -18.56 -2.56 10.46
CA THR A 132 -19.61 -3.47 9.99
C THR A 132 -20.38 -2.92 8.79
N PHE A 133 -20.94 -3.80 7.96
CA PHE A 133 -22.00 -3.44 7.01
C PHE A 133 -23.06 -4.54 7.02
N LYS A 134 -24.30 -4.17 6.67
CA LYS A 134 -25.41 -5.12 6.53
C LYS A 134 -26.01 -4.92 5.14
N VAL A 135 -26.22 -6.03 4.44
CA VAL A 135 -26.79 -6.05 3.10
C VAL A 135 -27.76 -7.22 3.01
N TRP A 136 -28.85 -7.04 2.28
CA TRP A 136 -29.75 -8.14 1.90
C TRP A 136 -29.21 -8.78 0.64
N LEU A 137 -29.24 -10.11 0.57
CA LEU A 137 -28.81 -10.90 -0.57
C LEU A 137 -29.82 -12.02 -0.81
N MET A 138 -29.99 -12.41 -2.06
CA MET A 138 -30.83 -13.57 -2.38
C MET A 138 -30.16 -14.86 -1.91
N PRO A 139 -30.93 -15.92 -1.59
CA PRO A 139 -30.37 -17.23 -1.32
C PRO A 139 -29.47 -17.70 -2.46
N GLY A 140 -28.27 -18.19 -2.14
CA GLY A 140 -27.28 -18.57 -3.14
C GLY A 140 -25.84 -18.45 -2.65
N LYS A 141 -24.90 -18.75 -3.55
CA LYS A 141 -23.47 -18.62 -3.30
C LYS A 141 -23.00 -17.23 -3.69
N TRP A 142 -22.30 -16.57 -2.76
CA TRP A 142 -21.82 -15.21 -2.88
C TRP A 142 -20.34 -15.13 -2.51
N TRP A 143 -19.72 -14.02 -2.88
CA TRP A 143 -18.37 -13.67 -2.48
C TRP A 143 -18.35 -12.26 -1.91
N VAL A 144 -17.64 -12.07 -0.81
CA VAL A 144 -17.31 -10.75 -0.30
C VAL A 144 -15.87 -10.41 -0.68
N ALA A 145 -15.70 -9.30 -1.36
CA ALA A 145 -14.41 -8.74 -1.72
C ALA A 145 -14.18 -7.46 -0.92
N GLY A 146 -13.09 -7.42 -0.16
CA GLY A 146 -12.71 -6.28 0.68
C GLY A 146 -11.27 -5.86 0.45
N ARG A 147 -10.98 -4.58 0.67
CA ARG A 147 -9.62 -4.03 0.68
C ARG A 147 -9.49 -3.04 1.85
N VAL A 148 -8.47 -3.19 2.69
CA VAL A 148 -8.17 -2.29 3.81
C VAL A 148 -6.65 -2.10 3.89
N ALA A 149 -6.19 -0.87 4.16
CA ALA A 149 -4.77 -0.60 4.37
C ALA A 149 -4.25 -1.33 5.62
N VAL A 150 -3.04 -1.88 5.57
CA VAL A 150 -2.41 -2.50 6.74
C VAL A 150 -2.01 -1.41 7.73
N PRO A 151 -2.43 -1.45 9.01
CA PRO A 151 -2.03 -0.45 10.00
C PRO A 151 -0.51 -0.29 10.07
N GLY A 152 -0.03 0.96 10.06
CA GLY A 152 1.39 1.27 10.07
C GLY A 152 2.11 1.06 8.73
N SER A 153 1.39 0.73 7.65
CA SER A 153 1.97 0.60 6.31
C SER A 153 1.19 1.43 5.28
N VAL A 154 1.90 2.31 4.58
CA VAL A 154 1.37 3.07 3.42
C VAL A 154 1.43 2.28 2.10
N HIS A 155 2.06 1.11 2.11
CA HIS A 155 2.36 0.31 0.91
C HIS A 155 1.82 -1.12 0.98
N LYS A 156 0.98 -1.45 1.96
CA LYS A 156 0.39 -2.77 2.09
C LYS A 156 -1.11 -2.66 2.30
N GLN A 157 -1.85 -3.57 1.67
CA GLN A 157 -3.28 -3.75 1.89
C GLN A 157 -3.60 -5.20 2.21
N TYR A 158 -4.53 -5.39 3.13
CA TYR A 158 -5.28 -6.62 3.25
C TYR A 158 -6.29 -6.70 2.11
N ARG A 159 -6.33 -7.84 1.43
CA ARG A 159 -7.34 -8.16 0.41
C ARG A 159 -8.05 -9.45 0.78
N TRP A 160 -9.38 -9.37 0.82
CA TRP A 160 -10.25 -10.52 1.02
C TRP A 160 -10.98 -10.90 -0.26
N ASN A 161 -11.24 -12.19 -0.41
CA ASN A 161 -12.14 -12.76 -1.41
C ASN A 161 -12.75 -14.03 -0.81
N VAL A 162 -13.75 -13.85 0.07
CA VAL A 162 -14.29 -14.93 0.90
C VAL A 162 -15.62 -15.40 0.33
N PRO A 163 -15.76 -16.68 -0.07
CA PRO A 163 -17.05 -17.25 -0.47
C PRO A 163 -17.94 -17.48 0.76
N PHE A 164 -19.24 -17.27 0.61
CA PHE A 164 -20.25 -17.62 1.60
C PHE A 164 -21.57 -18.00 0.90
N THR A 165 -22.45 -18.70 1.62
CA THR A 165 -23.75 -19.12 1.09
C THR A 165 -24.85 -18.49 1.93
N VAL A 166 -25.76 -17.77 1.30
CA VAL A 166 -26.96 -17.21 1.93
C VAL A 166 -28.11 -18.20 1.74
N ALA A 167 -28.84 -18.47 2.82
CA ALA A 167 -30.07 -19.25 2.81
C ALA A 167 -31.17 -18.39 3.48
N ASP A 168 -32.03 -18.99 4.30
CA ASP A 168 -33.13 -18.27 4.96
C ASP A 168 -32.68 -17.51 6.23
N GLU A 169 -31.50 -17.82 6.76
CA GLU A 169 -30.95 -17.20 7.97
C GLU A 169 -29.87 -16.15 7.65
N PRO A 170 -29.72 -15.09 8.49
CA PRO A 170 -28.65 -14.12 8.35
C PRO A 170 -27.27 -14.76 8.48
N VAL A 171 -26.37 -14.43 7.56
CA VAL A 171 -24.99 -14.92 7.58
C VAL A 171 -24.05 -13.78 7.94
N THR A 172 -23.19 -14.01 8.94
CA THR A 172 -22.09 -13.12 9.29
C THR A 172 -20.80 -13.63 8.66
N VAL A 173 -20.10 -12.76 7.93
CA VAL A 173 -18.78 -13.06 7.37
C VAL A 173 -17.76 -12.14 8.02
N GLU A 174 -16.77 -12.72 8.70
CA GLU A 174 -15.70 -11.97 9.35
C GLU A 174 -14.50 -11.83 8.42
N LEU A 175 -14.07 -10.59 8.21
CA LEU A 175 -12.88 -10.25 7.42
C LEU A 175 -11.77 -9.84 8.39
N THR A 176 -10.86 -10.77 8.65
CA THR A 176 -9.78 -10.58 9.63
C THR A 176 -8.42 -10.61 8.96
N PRO A 177 -7.35 -10.09 9.60
CA PRO A 177 -5.99 -10.17 9.04
C PRO A 177 -5.56 -11.60 8.70
N GLU A 178 -6.01 -12.59 9.46
CA GLU A 178 -5.62 -14.01 9.32
C GLU A 178 -6.21 -14.65 8.06
N ASN A 179 -7.38 -14.20 7.59
CA ASN A 179 -8.00 -14.68 6.36
C ASN A 179 -7.80 -13.72 5.17
N ALA A 180 -6.95 -12.71 5.32
CA ALA A 180 -6.57 -11.79 4.27
C ALA A 180 -5.35 -12.28 3.48
N LYS A 181 -5.29 -11.93 2.19
CA LYS A 181 -4.01 -11.89 1.46
C LYS A 181 -3.39 -10.51 1.67
N VAL A 182 -2.14 -10.47 2.12
CA VAL A 182 -1.36 -9.23 2.15
C VAL A 182 -0.82 -8.97 0.75
N LEU A 183 -1.20 -7.83 0.17
CA LEU A 183 -0.68 -7.38 -1.11
C LEU A 183 0.10 -6.09 -0.91
N ASN A 184 1.22 -5.94 -1.61
CA ASN A 184 1.89 -4.66 -1.70
C ASN A 184 1.08 -3.75 -2.64
N THR A 185 0.76 -2.55 -2.15
CA THR A 185 0.20 -1.44 -2.92
C THR A 185 1.37 -0.57 -3.36
N TYR A 186 1.95 -0.94 -4.49
CA TYR A 186 2.72 0.01 -5.28
C TYR A 186 1.74 0.91 -6.03
#